data_AF-A0A7Y9C6A9-F1
#
_entry.id   AF-A0A7Y9C6A9-F1
#
_cell.length_a   1.000
_cell.length_b   1.000
_cell.length_c   1.000
_cell.angle_alpha   90.00
_cell.angle_beta   90.00
_cell.angle_gamma   90.00
#
_symmetry.space_group_name_H-M   'P 1'
#
loop_
_entity.id
_entity.type
_entity.pdbx_description
1 polymer ?
#
loop_
_entity_poly.entity_id
_entity_poly.type
_entity_poly.pdbx_seq_one_letter_code
_entity_poly.pdbx_strand_id
1 'polypeptide(L)'
;MKKILAIFTFMLAFSLSAQAQDKKVSPESKGRQEAVELVDYLKLNSSDLENFSKLFQYKHEMMADPNLSAERKKEVSVIMERKIEGTLEPAQMEKLRANKALLEKLTH
;
A
#
# COMPACT_ATOMS: atom_id res chain seq x y z
N MET A 1 -15.38 29.05 6.30
CA MET A 1 -14.00 28.50 6.28
C MET A 1 -14.03 27.01 5.91
N LYS A 2 -14.07 26.66 4.61
CA LYS A 2 -14.15 25.26 4.13
C LYS A 2 -13.40 25.04 2.80
N LYS A 3 -12.41 25.87 2.44
CA LYS A 3 -11.79 25.85 1.09
C LYS A 3 -10.27 25.59 1.07
N ILE A 4 -9.69 25.04 2.14
CA ILE A 4 -8.22 24.83 2.20
C ILE A 4 -7.82 23.36 1.94
N LEU A 5 -8.75 22.40 1.98
CA LEU A 5 -8.42 20.98 1.78
C LEU A 5 -8.23 20.54 0.32
N ALA A 6 -8.50 21.41 -0.68
CA ALA A 6 -8.40 21.05 -2.10
C ALA A 6 -7.00 21.29 -2.70
N ILE A 7 -6.07 21.93 -1.98
CA ILE A 7 -4.79 22.39 -2.55
C ILE A 7 -3.70 21.31 -2.45
N PHE A 8 -3.80 20.36 -1.51
CA PHE A 8 -2.82 19.28 -1.36
C PHE A 8 -2.95 18.18 -2.44
N THR A 9 -4.09 18.07 -3.12
CA THR A 9 -4.31 17.04 -4.14
C THR A 9 -3.64 17.37 -5.48
N PHE A 10 -3.39 18.66 -5.77
CA PHE A 10 -2.87 19.09 -7.08
C PHE A 10 -1.33 19.06 -7.21
N MET A 11 -0.59 18.99 -6.10
CA MET A 11 0.88 18.94 -6.14
C MET A 11 1.47 17.52 -6.19
N LEU A 12 0.67 16.48 -5.93
CA LEU A 12 1.12 15.08 -5.99
C LEU A 12 1.09 14.48 -7.41
N ALA A 13 0.42 15.12 -8.36
CA ALA A 13 0.32 14.61 -9.73
C ALA A 13 1.64 14.74 -10.52
N PHE A 14 2.49 15.72 -10.18
CA PHE A 14 3.76 15.95 -10.89
C PHE A 14 4.96 15.20 -10.31
N SER A 15 4.84 14.56 -9.13
CA SER A 15 5.92 13.72 -8.57
C SER A 15 5.93 12.29 -9.10
N LEU A 16 4.85 11.84 -9.77
CA LEU A 16 4.77 10.46 -10.28
C LEU A 16 5.48 10.27 -11.63
N SER A 17 5.78 11.35 -12.36
CA SER A 17 6.44 11.28 -13.67
C SER A 17 7.97 11.11 -13.57
N ALA A 18 8.55 11.34 -12.38
CA ALA A 18 10.00 11.30 -12.16
C ALA A 18 10.53 9.92 -11.72
N GLN A 19 9.66 8.93 -11.51
CA GLN A 19 10.04 7.62 -10.96
C GLN A 19 10.28 6.52 -12.02
N ALA A 20 10.17 6.85 -13.31
CA ALA A 20 10.37 5.91 -14.41
C ALA A 20 11.83 5.78 -14.90
N GLN A 21 12.80 6.36 -14.17
CA GLN A 21 14.20 6.36 -14.58
C GLN A 21 14.96 5.16 -13.98
N ASP A 22 15.06 4.06 -14.74
CA ASP A 22 16.15 3.06 -14.79
C ASP A 22 16.89 2.63 -13.51
N LYS A 23 16.23 2.67 -12.35
CA LYS A 23 16.65 1.96 -11.14
C LYS A 23 15.55 0.97 -10.81
N LYS A 24 15.90 -0.32 -10.71
CA LYS A 24 14.99 -1.36 -10.19
C LYS A 24 14.24 -0.79 -8.98
N VAL A 25 12.93 -0.61 -9.10
CA VAL A 25 12.12 -0.03 -8.02
C VAL A 25 12.27 -0.93 -6.79
N SER A 26 12.86 -0.39 -5.73
CA SER A 26 13.16 -1.17 -4.52
C SER A 26 11.86 -1.65 -3.83
N PRO A 27 11.91 -2.76 -3.08
CA PRO A 27 10.78 -3.20 -2.25
C PRO A 27 10.24 -2.10 -1.33
N GLU A 28 11.14 -1.31 -0.73
CA GLU A 28 10.80 -0.13 0.07
C GLU A 28 10.00 0.90 -0.72
N SER A 29 10.45 1.24 -1.93
CA SER A 29 9.80 2.24 -2.77
C SER A 29 8.41 1.78 -3.22
N LYS A 30 8.26 0.51 -3.62
CA LYS A 30 6.95 -0.06 -3.96
C LYS A 30 6.02 -0.11 -2.75
N GLY A 31 6.53 -0.55 -1.59
CA GLY A 31 5.77 -0.62 -0.35
C GLY A 31 5.28 0.76 0.09
N ARG A 32 6.13 1.78 -0.04
CA ARG A 32 5.75 3.17 0.24
C ARG A 32 4.66 3.69 -0.70
N GLN A 33 4.75 3.40 -2.00
CA GLN A 33 3.72 3.80 -2.96
C GLN A 33 2.36 3.18 -2.63
N GLU A 34 2.33 1.87 -2.34
CA GLU A 34 1.11 1.16 -1.95
C GLU A 34 0.51 1.72 -0.65
N ALA A 35 1.37 2.07 0.33
CA ALA A 35 0.92 2.67 1.57
C ALA A 35 0.31 4.07 1.37
N VAL A 36 0.92 4.90 0.52
CA VAL A 36 0.36 6.20 0.14
C VAL A 36 -1.01 6.04 -0.51
N GLU A 37 -1.15 5.08 -1.43
CA GLU A 37 -2.42 4.81 -2.11
C GLU A 37 -3.51 4.35 -1.12
N LEU A 38 -3.20 3.44 -0.20
CA LEU A 38 -4.14 3.00 0.84
C LEU A 38 -4.54 4.14 1.78
N VAL A 39 -3.56 4.91 2.27
CA VAL A 39 -3.78 6.02 3.19
C VAL A 39 -4.62 7.11 2.54
N ASP A 40 -4.36 7.43 1.27
CA ASP A 40 -5.18 8.40 0.55
C ASP A 40 -6.59 7.87 0.26
N TYR A 41 -6.74 6.58 -0.09
CA TYR A 41 -8.03 5.97 -0.36
C TYR A 41 -8.93 5.92 0.89
N LEU A 42 -8.35 5.59 2.05
CA LEU A 42 -9.07 5.43 3.32
C LEU A 42 -9.01 6.67 4.23
N LYS A 43 -8.26 7.71 3.84
CA LYS A 43 -8.03 8.93 4.63
C LYS A 43 -7.45 8.64 6.02
N LEU A 44 -6.42 7.80 6.03
CA LEU A 44 -5.70 7.39 7.25
C LEU A 44 -4.70 8.44 7.72
N ASN A 45 -4.11 8.25 8.89
CA ASN A 45 -3.15 9.19 9.47
C ASN A 45 -1.69 8.88 9.07
N SER A 46 -0.75 9.73 9.47
CA SER A 46 0.67 9.57 9.14
C SER A 46 1.35 8.39 9.83
N SER A 47 0.85 7.96 11.00
CA SER A 47 1.32 6.73 11.66
C SER A 47 0.95 5.50 10.85
N ASP A 48 -0.26 5.47 10.29
CA ASP A 48 -0.72 4.37 9.44
C ASP A 48 0.14 4.27 8.18
N LEU A 49 0.52 5.41 7.60
CA LEU A 49 1.39 5.45 6.43
C LEU A 49 2.75 4.77 6.69
N GLU A 50 3.38 5.01 7.83
CA GLU A 50 4.64 4.36 8.18
C GLU A 50 4.47 2.85 8.42
N ASN A 51 3.42 2.45 9.16
CA ASN A 51 3.12 1.06 9.44
C ASN A 51 2.85 0.25 8.17
N PHE A 52 2.01 0.80 7.29
CA PHE A 52 1.69 0.16 6.01
C PHE A 52 2.89 0.16 5.06
N SER A 53 3.76 1.18 5.07
CA SER A 53 4.98 1.20 4.25
C SER A 53 5.88 0.00 4.58
N LYS A 54 6.10 -0.28 5.86
CA LYS A 54 6.89 -1.43 6.32
C LYS A 54 6.22 -2.77 5.99
N LEU A 55 4.91 -2.85 6.19
CA LEU A 55 4.12 -4.04 5.89
C LEU A 55 4.22 -4.40 4.39
N PHE A 56 4.04 -3.42 3.50
CA PHE A 56 4.10 -3.64 2.06
C PHE A 56 5.53 -3.81 1.55
N GLN A 57 6.53 -3.17 2.17
CA GLN A 57 7.93 -3.49 1.90
C GLN A 57 8.21 -4.97 2.16
N TYR A 58 7.81 -5.49 3.32
CA TYR A 58 7.98 -6.90 3.68
C TYR A 58 7.30 -7.81 2.64
N LYS A 59 6.10 -7.47 2.17
CA LYS A 59 5.43 -8.19 1.07
C LYS A 59 6.35 -8.26 -0.16
N HIS A 60 6.84 -7.12 -0.65
CA HIS A 60 7.69 -7.06 -1.85
C HIS A 60 9.00 -7.84 -1.67
N GLU A 61 9.59 -7.83 -0.48
CA GLU A 61 10.78 -8.64 -0.15
C GLU A 61 10.48 -10.14 -0.24
N MET A 62 9.38 -10.60 0.37
CA MET A 62 8.99 -12.01 0.34
C MET A 62 8.58 -12.48 -1.07
N MET A 63 7.88 -11.65 -1.84
CA MET A 63 7.49 -11.99 -3.19
C MET A 63 8.69 -12.03 -4.15
N ALA A 64 9.72 -11.23 -3.89
CA ALA A 64 10.95 -11.21 -4.66
C ALA A 64 11.95 -12.32 -4.28
N ASP A 65 11.79 -12.99 -3.13
CA ASP A 65 12.69 -14.06 -2.70
C ASP A 65 12.58 -15.28 -3.65
N PRO A 66 13.67 -15.68 -4.32
CA PRO A 66 13.68 -16.84 -5.21
C PRO A 66 13.63 -18.17 -4.46
N ASN A 67 13.93 -18.20 -3.16
CA ASN A 67 13.93 -19.41 -2.34
C ASN A 67 12.56 -19.70 -1.72
N LEU A 68 11.62 -18.76 -1.80
CA LEU A 68 10.29 -18.89 -1.22
C LEU A 68 9.36 -19.62 -2.19
N SER A 69 8.74 -20.72 -1.73
CA SER A 69 7.82 -21.51 -2.57
C SER A 69 6.56 -20.73 -2.93
N ALA A 70 5.86 -21.17 -3.96
CA ALA A 70 4.58 -20.57 -4.37
C ALA A 70 3.52 -20.66 -3.26
N GLU A 71 3.47 -21.77 -2.52
CA GLU A 71 2.59 -21.96 -1.38
C GLU A 71 2.90 -20.96 -0.27
N ARG A 72 4.19 -20.72 0.00
CA ARG A 72 4.59 -19.77 1.02
C ARG A 72 4.30 -18.32 0.60
N LYS A 73 4.46 -17.98 -0.68
CA LYS A 73 4.02 -16.68 -1.22
C LYS A 73 2.51 -16.48 -1.09
N LYS A 74 1.71 -17.51 -1.35
CA LYS A 74 0.26 -17.48 -1.11
C LYS A 74 -0.07 -17.26 0.37
N GLU A 75 0.67 -17.89 1.28
CA GLU A 75 0.50 -17.66 2.71
C GLU A 75 0.86 -16.22 3.11
N VAL A 76 1.89 -15.63 2.49
CA VAL A 76 2.20 -14.21 2.67
C VAL A 76 0.97 -13.36 2.31
N SER A 77 0.32 -13.60 1.17
CA SER A 77 -0.90 -12.86 0.79
C SER A 77 -2.02 -12.95 1.84
N VAL A 78 -2.24 -14.13 2.42
CA VAL A 78 -3.20 -14.32 3.53
C VAL A 78 -2.79 -13.54 4.77
N ILE A 79 -1.50 -13.55 5.12
CA ILE A 79 -0.96 -12.79 6.26
C ILE A 79 -1.12 -11.28 6.01
N MET A 80 -0.88 -10.82 4.79
CA MET A 80 -1.05 -9.41 4.41
C MET A 80 -2.50 -8.97 4.63
N GLU A 81 -3.48 -9.72 4.12
CA GLU A 81 -4.89 -9.40 4.30
C GLU A 81 -5.28 -9.34 5.78
N ARG A 82 -4.87 -10.34 6.58
CA ARG A 82 -5.15 -10.37 8.03
C ARG A 82 -4.52 -9.19 8.79
N LYS A 83 -3.31 -8.78 8.41
CA LYS A 83 -2.63 -7.64 9.05
C LYS A 83 -3.30 -6.31 8.68
N ILE A 84 -3.75 -6.18 7.44
CA ILE A 84 -4.54 -5.02 7.01
C ILE A 84 -5.85 -4.98 7.80
N GLU A 85 -6.59 -6.09 7.84
CA GLU A 85 -7.84 -6.21 8.59
C GLU A 85 -7.69 -5.92 10.08
N GLY A 86 -6.61 -6.40 10.70
CA GLY A 86 -6.33 -6.14 12.12
C GLY A 86 -5.87 -4.70 12.44
N THR A 87 -5.57 -3.89 11.43
CA THR A 87 -5.14 -2.48 11.59
C THR A 87 -6.27 -1.50 11.31
N LEU A 88 -7.18 -1.86 10.39
CA LEU A 88 -8.27 -0.99 9.96
C LEU A 88 -9.51 -1.16 10.82
N GLU A 89 -10.27 -0.08 10.98
CA GLU A 89 -11.62 -0.16 11.52
C GLU A 89 -12.55 -0.96 10.57
N PRO A 90 -13.61 -1.62 11.07
CA PRO A 90 -14.48 -2.44 10.22
C PRO A 90 -15.03 -1.70 8.99
N ALA A 91 -15.45 -0.44 9.14
CA ALA A 91 -15.95 0.37 8.04
C ALA A 91 -14.88 0.69 6.97
N GLN A 92 -13.62 0.84 7.39
CA GLN A 92 -12.49 1.07 6.49
C GLN A 92 -12.14 -0.21 5.73
N MET A 93 -12.17 -1.36 6.40
CA MET A 93 -11.93 -2.65 5.76
C MET A 93 -13.04 -2.99 4.75
N GLU A 94 -14.31 -2.76 5.07
CA GLU A 94 -15.41 -2.97 4.13
C GLU A 94 -15.28 -2.06 2.90
N LYS A 95 -14.88 -0.80 3.09
CA LYS A 95 -14.57 0.11 1.98
C LYS A 95 -13.43 -0.42 1.11
N LEU A 96 -12.37 -0.96 1.71
CA LEU A 96 -11.25 -1.55 0.98
C LEU A 96 -11.67 -2.80 0.20
N ARG A 97 -12.48 -3.69 0.79
CA ARG A 97 -13.03 -4.89 0.13
C ARG A 97 -13.88 -4.56 -1.10
N ALA A 98 -14.59 -3.43 -1.07
CA ALA A 98 -15.33 -2.95 -2.22
C ALA A 98 -14.41 -2.54 -3.39
N ASN A 99 -13.14 -2.17 -3.11
CA ASN A 99 -12.13 -1.91 -4.13
C ASN A 99 -11.21 -3.13 -4.33
N LYS A 100 -11.72 -4.13 -5.05
CA LYS A 100 -11.02 -5.39 -5.33
C LYS A 100 -9.65 -5.20 -5.96
N ALA A 101 -9.50 -4.21 -6.84
CA ALA A 101 -8.22 -3.93 -7.51
C ALA A 101 -7.15 -3.44 -6.53
N LEU A 102 -7.53 -2.53 -5.63
CA LEU A 102 -6.62 -2.07 -4.59
C LEU A 102 -6.32 -3.19 -3.59
N LEU A 103 -7.33 -3.92 -3.11
CA LEU A 103 -7.10 -5.03 -2.18
C LEU A 103 -6.13 -6.07 -2.76
N GLU A 104 -6.34 -6.48 -4.01
CA GLU A 104 -5.46 -7.43 -4.71
C GLU A 104 -4.01 -6.92 -4.77
N LYS A 105 -3.82 -5.65 -5.12
CA LYS A 105 -2.50 -5.00 -5.15
C LYS A 105 -1.83 -4.98 -3.79
N LEU A 106 -2.58 -4.83 -2.70
CA LEU A 106 -2.01 -4.74 -1.35
C LEU A 106 -1.65 -6.12 -0.77
N THR A 107 -2.25 -7.20 -1.30
CA THR A 107 -2.06 -8.56 -0.79
C THR A 107 -1.15 -9.43 -1.68
N HIS A 108 -0.94 -9.09 -2.96
CA HIS A 108 -0.09 -9.83 -3.89
C HIS A 108 1.08 -8.98 -4.42
#